data_AF-A0A3M1QUY6-F1
#
_entry.id   AF-A0A3M1QUY6-F1
#
_cell.length_a   1.000
_cell.length_b   1.000
_cell.length_c   1.000
_cell.angle_alpha   90.00
_cell.angle_beta   90.00
_cell.angle_gamma   90.00
#
_symmetry.space_group_name_H-M   'P 1'
#
loop_
_entity.id
_entity.type
_entity.pdbx_description
1 polymer ?
#
loop_
_entity_poly.entity_id
_entity_poly.type
_entity_poly.pdbx_seq_one_letter_code
_entity_poly.pdbx_strand_id
1 'polypeptide(L)' 'MRTKVTDQGVLIPKNLLEGIEEVEIHKVQNVIILVPVSATDPIFMLGKQPITVDVDDASINHDRYLYD' A
#
# COMPACT_ATOMS: atom_id res chain seq x y z
N MET A 1 -18.27 16.55 -4.77
CA MET A 1 -18.28 18.03 -4.60
C MET A 1 -17.74 18.69 -5.86
N ARG A 2 -17.96 20.00 -6.06
CA ARG A 2 -17.30 20.77 -7.13
C ARG A 2 -16.59 21.96 -6.48
N THR A 3 -15.33 22.18 -6.84
CA THR A 3 -14.52 23.29 -6.33
C THR A 3 -13.78 23.96 -7.48
N LYS A 4 -13.32 25.19 -7.28
CA LYS A 4 -12.55 25.93 -8.28
C LYS A 4 -11.08 25.57 -8.18
N VAL A 5 -10.41 25.52 -9.32
CA VAL A 5 -8.95 25.53 -9.40
C VAL A 5 -8.50 26.97 -9.20
N THR A 6 -7.57 27.20 -8.27
CA THR A 6 -6.93 28.49 -8.02
C THR A 6 -5.47 28.45 -8.43
N ASP A 7 -4.76 29.56 -8.29
CA ASP A 7 -3.30 29.61 -8.53
C ASP A 7 -2.52 28.68 -7.57
N GLN A 8 -3.14 28.27 -6.46
CA GLN A 8 -2.60 27.32 -5.49
C GLN A 8 -3.07 25.87 -5.75
N GLY A 9 -3.81 25.63 -6.83
CA GLY A 9 -4.37 24.32 -7.18
C GLY A 9 -5.78 24.10 -6.66
N VAL A 10 -6.08 22.86 -6.25
CA VAL A 10 -7.40 22.45 -5.74
C VAL A 10 -7.28 22.14 -4.25
N LEU A 11 -8.12 22.79 -3.44
CA LEU A 11 -8.23 22.48 -2.02
C LEU A 11 -9.16 21.30 -1.78
N ILE A 12 -8.64 20.28 -1.09
CA ILE A 12 -9.38 19.11 -0.65
C ILE A 12 -9.72 19.28 0.83
N PRO A 13 -11.01 19.25 1.21
CA PRO A 13 -11.41 19.32 2.60
C PRO A 13 -10.76 18.24 3.48
N LYS A 14 -10.27 18.64 4.66
CA LYS A 14 -9.54 17.75 5.58
C LYS A 14 -10.36 16.53 6.04
N ASN A 15 -11.68 16.69 6.18
CA ASN A 15 -12.57 15.59 6.55
C ASN A 15 -12.64 14.47 5.51
N LEU A 16 -12.27 14.72 4.25
CA LEU A 16 -12.16 13.67 3.23
C LEU A 16 -10.86 12.85 3.36
N LEU A 17 -9.91 13.33 4.17
CA LEU A 17 -8.62 12.71 4.42
C LEU A 17 -8.43 12.38 5.92
N GLU A 18 -9.53 12.23 6.66
CA GLU A 18 -9.47 11.96 8.10
C GLU A 18 -8.84 10.59 8.38
N GLY A 19 -7.85 10.54 9.28
CA GLY A 19 -7.09 9.33 9.59
C GLY A 19 -6.02 8.95 8.56
N ILE A 20 -5.80 9.76 7.52
CA ILE A 20 -4.76 9.56 6.51
C ILE A 20 -3.63 10.55 6.78
N GLU A 21 -2.42 10.05 7.03
CA GLU A 21 -1.24 10.88 7.29
C GLU A 21 -0.53 11.30 6.00
N GLU A 22 -0.46 10.38 5.02
CA GLU A 22 0.25 10.59 3.76
C GLU A 22 -0.53 9.96 2.60
N VAL A 23 -0.42 10.56 1.42
CA VAL A 23 -1.05 10.08 0.18
C VAL A 23 -0.06 10.11 -0.97
N GLU A 24 -0.08 9.06 -1.78
CA GLU A 24 0.52 9.04 -3.09
C GLU A 24 -0.45 9.67 -4.11
N ILE A 25 0.07 10.49 -5.01
CA ILE A 25 -0.72 11.23 -6.00
C ILE A 25 -0.39 10.72 -7.40
N HIS A 26 -1.37 10.09 -8.04
CA HIS A 26 -1.24 9.61 -9.41
C HIS A 26 -2.07 10.44 -10.37
N LYS A 27 -1.49 10.82 -11.51
CA LYS A 27 -2.23 11.37 -12.64
C LYS A 27 -2.41 10.30 -13.71
N VAL A 28 -3.64 9.83 -13.88
CA VAL A 28 -4.00 8.83 -14.90
C VAL A 28 -4.94 9.50 -15.88
N GLN A 29 -4.45 9.77 -17.09
CA GLN A 29 -5.18 10.51 -18.14
C GLN A 29 -5.73 11.85 -17.61
N ASN A 30 -7.05 11.92 -17.42
CA ASN A 30 -7.78 13.11 -16.98
C ASN A 30 -8.21 13.03 -15.50
N VAL A 31 -7.72 12.03 -14.76
CA VAL A 31 -8.08 11.76 -13.36
C VAL A 31 -6.84 11.91 -12.48
N ILE A 32 -7.01 12.56 -11.33
CA ILE A 32 -6.04 12.55 -10.24
C ILE A 32 -6.57 11.59 -9.18
N ILE A 33 -5.75 10.62 -8.80
CA ILE A 33 -6.07 9.61 -7.79
C ILE A 33 -5.16 9.88 -6.59
N LEU A 34 -5.76 9.87 -5.40
CA LEU A 34 -5.06 9.96 -4.12
C LEU A 34 -5.17 8.59 -3.45
N VAL A 35 -4.02 7.98 -3.18
CA VAL A 35 -3.95 6.67 -2.54
C VAL A 35 -3.28 6.86 -1.18
N PRO A 36 -3.92 6.50 -0.06
CA PRO A 36 -3.27 6.55 1.24
C PRO A 36 -2.00 5.71 1.25
N VAL A 37 -0.91 6.28 1.76
CA VAL A 37 0.30 5.51 2.03
C VAL A 37 0.10 4.84 3.39
N SER A 38 0.18 3.51 3.43
CA SER A 38 0.23 2.81 4.70
C SER A 38 1.54 3.18 5.41
N ALA A 39 1.44 3.66 6.65
CA ALA A 39 2.60 3.95 7.49
C ALA A 39 3.53 2.74 7.71
N THR A 40 3.04 1.53 7.43
CA THR A 40 3.80 0.29 7.50
C THR A 40 3.68 -0.46 6.17
N ASP A 41 4.78 -0.54 5.42
CA ASP A 41 4.85 -1.42 4.26
C ASP A 41 4.85 -2.89 4.77
N PRO A 42 3.88 -3.72 4.34
CA PRO A 42 3.82 -5.13 4.71
C PRO A 42 5.10 -5.90 4.39
N ILE A 43 5.91 -5.46 3.43
CA ILE A 43 7.19 -6.07 3.09
C ILE A 43 8.14 -6.11 4.30
N PHE A 44 8.12 -5.07 5.15
CA PHE A 44 8.93 -5.00 6.37
C PHE A 44 8.40 -5.88 7.50
N MET A 45 7.24 -6.52 7.30
CA MET A 45 6.65 -7.48 8.22
C MET A 45 6.90 -8.94 7.79
N LEU A 46 7.40 -9.16 6.58
CA LEU A 46 7.77 -10.50 6.11
C LEU A 46 8.87 -11.10 6.98
N GLY A 47 8.72 -12.37 7.34
CA GLY A 47 9.69 -13.09 8.17
C GLY A 47 9.67 -12.76 9.67
N LYS A 48 8.87 -11.78 10.12
CA LYS A 48 8.73 -11.47 11.57
C LYS A 48 7.94 -12.53 12.34
N GLN A 49 7.11 -13.31 11.66
CA GLN A 49 6.35 -14.42 12.24
C GLN A 49 6.53 -15.68 11.37
N PRO A 50 7.69 -16.34 11.42
CA PRO A 50 7.91 -17.57 10.67
C PRO A 50 7.06 -18.71 11.26
N ILE A 51 6.59 -19.61 10.41
CA ILE A 51 5.99 -20.86 10.83
C ILE A 51 7.07 -21.93 10.96
N THR A 52 6.99 -22.76 12.00
CA THR A 52 7.86 -23.94 12.12
C THR A 52 7.19 -25.09 11.39
N VAL A 53 7.93 -25.71 10.48
CA VAL A 53 7.51 -26.89 9.73
C VAL A 53 8.50 -28.02 9.99
N ASP A 54 8.03 -29.26 9.93
CA ASP A 54 8.85 -30.47 10.18
C ASP A 54 9.66 -30.88 8.93
N VAL A 55 10.24 -29.87 8.26
CA VAL A 55 10.95 -30.01 6.99
C VAL A 55 12.14 -29.05 7.01
N ASP A 56 13.34 -29.61 6.96
CA ASP A 56 14.60 -28.87 7.14
C ASP A 56 14.97 -27.99 5.94
N ASP A 57 14.47 -28.29 4.74
CA ASP A 57 14.82 -27.65 3.48
C ASP A 57 13.65 -26.94 2.80
N ALA A 58 12.57 -26.66 3.54
CA ALA A 58 11.36 -26.02 3.04
C ALA A 58 11.61 -24.68 2.32
N SER A 59 12.61 -23.92 2.76
CA SER A 59 13.00 -22.65 2.12
C SER A 59 13.81 -22.86 0.84
N ILE A 60 14.59 -23.95 0.75
CA ILE A 60 15.48 -24.24 -0.38
C ILE A 60 14.69 -24.88 -1.52
N ASN A 61 13.78 -25.80 -1.19
CA ASN A 61 12.96 -26.54 -2.13
C ASN A 61 11.49 -26.05 -2.11
N HIS A 62 11.26 -24.75 -1.88
CA HIS A 62 9.93 -24.16 -1.70
C HIS A 62 8.94 -24.57 -2.80
N ASP A 63 9.35 -24.46 -4.07
CA ASP A 63 8.52 -24.81 -5.22
C ASP A 63 8.09 -26.27 -5.23
N ARG A 64 8.93 -27.20 -4.76
CA ARG A 64 8.58 -28.63 -4.66
C ARG A 64 7.38 -28.82 -3.74
N TYR A 65 7.34 -28.11 -2.61
CA TYR A 65 6.28 -28.24 -1.61
C TYR A 65 5.00 -27.46 -1.93
N LEU A 66 5.00 -26.60 -2.96
CA LEU A 66 3.81 -25.87 -3.39
C LEU A 66 2.92 -26.66 -4.36
N TYR A 67 3.46 -27.68 -5.03
CA TYR A 67 2.77 -28.42 -6.11
C TYR A 67 2.53 -29.91 -5.80
N ASP A 68 2.90 -30.38 -4.62
CA ASP A 68 2.50 -31.70 -4.07
C ASP A 68 1.11 -31.63 -3.42
#